data_AF-A0A938H3Q7-F1
#
_entry.id   AF-A0A938H3Q7-F1
#
_cell.length_a   1.000
_cell.length_b   1.000
_cell.length_c   1.000
_cell.angle_alpha   90.00
_cell.angle_beta   90.00
_cell.angle_gamma   90.00
#
_symmetry.space_group_name_H-M   'P 1'
#
loop_
_entity.id
_entity.type
_entity.pdbx_description
1 polymer ?
#
loop_
_entity_poly.entity_id
_entity_poly.type
_entity_poly.pdbx_seq_one_letter_code
_entity_poly.pdbx_strand_id
1 'polypeptide(L)'
;MPKFTDDSAPRRPAWFWWFLANVLALCFAMASWLVCLDVFGRPEVPRHYEALRMIGRIPELRRFAPGDAPAGGALDARGLHAKFAALTDEETRMLRARWLRDFITNFRDPAGTVFVDGEFAIERVRPLTGDDFISSGILIGARAMVKPDEFTSAAPYPVEMELFLPAEGSRISSLFASGDKLVLAKGHELPVVIGAWRRKEQGATSIHVQVVPLAYAIRGQGGREAVRLSPPGALRPEKLLPDTCGD
;
A
#
# COMPACT_ATOMS: atom_id res chain seq x y z
N MET A 1 67.83 -26.32 48.64
CA MET A 1 66.94 -26.97 47.65
C MET A 1 66.53 -25.92 46.62
N PRO A 2 66.90 -26.04 45.34
CA PRO A 2 66.51 -25.09 44.31
C PRO A 2 65.09 -25.38 43.83
N LYS A 3 64.30 -24.31 43.62
CA LYS A 3 62.95 -24.37 43.04
C LYS A 3 63.08 -24.73 41.56
N PHE A 4 62.45 -25.83 41.13
CA PHE A 4 62.18 -26.07 39.71
C PHE A 4 61.28 -24.95 39.21
N THR A 5 61.84 -24.04 38.41
CA THR A 5 61.07 -23.11 37.60
C THR A 5 60.31 -23.93 36.57
N ASP A 6 58.98 -23.85 36.66
CA ASP A 6 58.03 -24.41 35.70
C ASP A 6 58.30 -23.79 34.33
N ASP A 7 59.02 -24.52 33.49
CA ASP A 7 59.36 -24.12 32.12
C ASP A 7 58.14 -24.41 31.24
N SER A 8 57.08 -23.61 31.42
CA SER A 8 55.88 -23.71 30.60
C SER A 8 56.24 -23.30 29.18
N ALA A 9 56.41 -24.30 28.31
CA ALA A 9 56.74 -24.13 26.89
C ALA A 9 55.91 -23.00 26.25
N PRO A 10 56.51 -22.17 25.36
CA PRO A 10 55.82 -21.02 24.79
C PRO A 10 54.55 -21.48 24.07
N ARG A 11 53.38 -21.14 24.64
CA ARG A 11 52.08 -21.39 24.03
C ARG A 11 52.06 -20.66 22.69
N ARG A 12 52.03 -21.43 21.59
CA ARG A 12 51.85 -20.85 20.24
C ARG A 12 50.61 -19.95 20.27
N PRO A 13 50.66 -18.73 19.71
CA PRO A 13 49.49 -17.88 19.67
C PRO A 13 48.35 -18.61 18.97
N ALA A 14 47.13 -18.46 19.47
CA ALA A 14 45.94 -19.13 18.97
C ALA A 14 45.47 -18.56 17.61
N TRP A 15 46.38 -18.48 16.63
CA TRP A 15 46.16 -17.87 15.31
C TRP A 15 44.94 -18.42 14.59
N PHE A 16 44.68 -19.73 14.72
CA PHE A 16 43.48 -20.37 14.17
C PHE A 16 42.19 -19.77 14.75
N TRP A 17 42.08 -19.69 16.08
CA TRP A 17 40.91 -19.15 16.76
C TRP A 17 40.75 -17.65 16.52
N TRP A 18 41.86 -16.92 16.47
CA TRP A 18 41.85 -15.50 16.10
C TRP A 18 41.34 -15.31 14.67
N PHE A 19 41.85 -16.06 13.70
CA PHE A 19 41.39 -15.98 12.31
C PHE A 19 39.92 -16.37 12.17
N LEU A 20 39.50 -17.47 12.81
CA LEU A 20 38.12 -17.92 12.81
C LEU A 20 37.18 -16.86 13.39
N ALA A 21 37.56 -16.22 14.49
CA ALA A 21 36.79 -15.13 15.09
C ALA A 21 36.64 -13.94 14.13
N ASN A 22 37.70 -13.56 13.42
CA ASN A 22 37.65 -12.47 12.43
C ASN A 22 36.76 -12.82 11.23
N VAL A 23 36.84 -14.05 10.72
CA VAL A 23 35.98 -14.51 9.62
C VAL A 23 34.52 -14.52 10.05
N LEU A 24 34.20 -15.04 11.24
CA LEU A 24 32.85 -15.03 11.78
C LEU A 24 32.34 -13.61 11.99
N ALA A 25 33.16 -12.71 12.51
CA ALA A 25 32.82 -11.30 12.66
C ALA A 25 32.54 -10.63 11.32
N LEU A 26 33.33 -10.91 10.29
CA LEU A 26 33.11 -10.39 8.93
C LEU A 26 31.79 -10.92 8.33
N CYS A 27 31.52 -12.23 8.45
CA CYS A 27 30.26 -12.82 8.01
C CYS A 27 29.07 -12.20 8.74
N PHE A 28 29.17 -12.00 10.06
CA PHE A 28 28.13 -11.36 10.85
C PHE A 28 27.91 -9.90 10.44
N ALA A 29 28.98 -9.13 10.21
CA ALA A 29 28.88 -7.76 9.73
C ALA A 29 28.17 -7.69 8.37
N MET A 30 28.54 -8.58 7.44
CA MET A 30 27.92 -8.63 6.11
C MET A 30 26.45 -9.08 6.18
N ALA A 31 26.13 -10.09 6.99
CA ALA A 31 24.76 -10.53 7.21
C ALA A 31 23.90 -9.43 7.84
N SER A 32 24.41 -8.75 8.87
CA SER A 32 23.71 -7.62 9.51
C SER A 32 23.45 -6.48 8.50
N TRP A 33 24.43 -6.17 7.65
CA TRP A 33 24.26 -5.15 6.63
C TRP A 33 23.19 -5.53 5.59
N LEU A 34 23.23 -6.76 5.06
CA LEU A 34 22.23 -7.25 4.10
C LEU A 34 20.82 -7.27 4.69
N VAL A 35 20.66 -7.69 5.96
CA VAL A 35 19.37 -7.66 6.66
C VAL A 35 18.87 -6.22 6.78
N CYS A 36 19.72 -5.26 7.14
CA CYS A 36 19.34 -3.85 7.17
C CYS A 36 18.85 -3.40 5.78
N LEU A 37 19.60 -3.70 4.71
CA LEU A 37 19.19 -3.31 3.35
C LEU A 37 17.83 -3.90 2.94
N ASP A 38 17.55 -5.16 3.29
CA ASP A 38 16.26 -5.80 2.99
C ASP A 38 15.11 -5.18 3.80
N VAL A 39 15.31 -4.94 5.11
CA VAL A 39 14.30 -4.33 5.98
C VAL A 39 13.97 -2.91 5.54
N PHE A 40 14.97 -2.07 5.26
CA PHE A 40 14.75 -0.68 4.82
C PHE A 40 14.28 -0.61 3.36
N GLY A 41 14.69 -1.55 2.50
CA GLY A 41 14.34 -1.57 1.09
C GLY A 41 12.91 -2.05 0.82
N ARG A 42 12.32 -2.82 1.74
CA ARG A 42 11.02 -3.47 1.55
C ARG A 42 10.03 -3.19 2.70
N PRO A 43 9.63 -1.93 2.92
CA PRO A 43 8.68 -1.56 3.96
C PRO A 43 7.26 -2.10 3.71
N GLU A 44 6.97 -2.62 2.52
CA GLU A 44 5.70 -3.28 2.19
C GLU A 44 5.52 -4.63 2.90
N VAL A 45 6.60 -5.25 3.39
CA VAL A 45 6.54 -6.50 4.13
C VAL A 45 6.10 -6.21 5.58
N PRO A 46 5.04 -6.87 6.11
CA PRO A 46 4.48 -6.53 7.42
C PRO A 46 5.51 -6.50 8.56
N ARG A 47 6.38 -7.52 8.64
CA ARG A 47 7.44 -7.60 9.66
C ARG A 47 8.46 -6.46 9.55
N HIS A 48 8.76 -6.03 8.32
CA HIS A 48 9.68 -4.91 8.08
C HIS A 48 9.02 -3.58 8.45
N TYR A 49 7.76 -3.40 8.08
CA TYR A 49 6.97 -2.24 8.48
C TYR A 49 6.94 -2.09 10.00
N GLU A 50 6.64 -3.16 10.74
CA GLU A 50 6.64 -3.11 12.21
C GLU A 50 7.99 -2.72 12.79
N ALA A 51 9.09 -3.30 12.29
CA ALA A 51 10.44 -2.96 12.72
C ALA A 51 10.76 -1.48 12.45
N LEU A 52 10.45 -0.99 11.24
CA LEU A 52 10.65 0.42 10.87
C LEU A 52 9.79 1.36 11.72
N ARG A 53 8.55 0.95 12.04
CA ARG A 53 7.64 1.72 12.90
C ARG A 53 8.19 1.86 14.31
N MET A 54 8.67 0.76 14.89
CA MET A 54 9.25 0.75 16.25
C MET A 54 10.49 1.64 16.35
N ILE A 55 11.32 1.70 15.29
CA ILE A 55 12.53 2.53 15.25
C ILE A 55 12.20 3.99 14.87
N GLY A 56 10.94 4.31 14.53
CA GLY A 56 10.54 5.66 14.12
C GLY A 56 11.12 6.08 12.76
N ARG A 57 11.35 5.12 11.86
CA ARG A 57 11.95 5.34 10.53
C ARG A 57 10.94 5.33 9.38
N ILE A 58 9.65 5.15 9.67
CA ILE A 58 8.60 5.28 8.65
C ILE A 58 8.33 6.77 8.39
N PRO A 59 8.38 7.23 7.14
CA PRO A 59 8.00 8.59 6.79
C PRO A 59 6.55 8.89 7.18
N GLU A 60 6.29 10.10 7.65
CA GLU A 60 4.92 10.56 7.85
C GLU A 60 4.23 10.72 6.49
N LEU A 61 3.00 10.21 6.38
CA LEU A 61 2.17 10.37 5.20
C LEU A 61 1.70 11.83 5.12
N ARG A 62 1.97 12.47 3.99
CA ARG A 62 1.64 13.88 3.76
C ARG A 62 0.53 14.02 2.74
N ARG A 63 -0.21 15.10 2.87
CA ARG A 63 -1.19 15.52 1.89
C ARG A 63 -0.50 16.06 0.64
N PHE A 64 -1.03 15.68 -0.52
CA PHE A 64 -0.60 16.19 -1.81
C PHE A 64 -1.56 17.26 -2.30
N ALA A 65 -1.01 18.38 -2.78
CA ALA A 65 -1.77 19.29 -3.63
C ALA A 65 -1.84 18.70 -5.05
N PRO A 66 -2.89 19.01 -5.85
CA PRO A 66 -2.98 18.53 -7.24
C PRO A 66 -1.74 18.83 -8.10
N GLY A 67 -1.02 19.92 -7.83
CA GLY A 67 0.22 20.29 -8.53
C GLY A 67 1.47 19.53 -8.09
N ASP A 68 1.48 18.99 -6.87
CA ASP A 68 2.63 18.28 -6.27
C ASP A 68 2.47 16.76 -6.32
N ALA A 69 1.42 16.28 -6.98
CA ALA A 69 1.10 14.87 -7.07
C ALA A 69 2.24 14.05 -7.72
N PRO A 70 2.46 12.79 -7.28
CA PRO A 70 3.48 11.95 -7.87
C PRO A 70 3.20 11.70 -9.36
N ALA A 71 4.28 11.56 -10.13
CA ALA A 71 4.18 11.29 -11.56
C ALA A 71 3.43 9.96 -11.81
N GLY A 72 2.39 10.01 -12.63
CA GLY A 72 1.53 8.85 -12.90
C GLY A 72 0.41 9.16 -13.87
N GLY A 73 -0.10 8.12 -14.53
CA GLY A 73 -1.24 8.22 -15.44
C GLY A 73 -2.57 8.07 -14.70
N ALA A 74 -3.61 8.76 -15.16
CA ALA A 74 -4.97 8.45 -14.77
C ALA A 74 -5.53 7.36 -15.70
N LEU A 75 -6.18 6.35 -15.13
CA LEU A 75 -6.85 5.29 -15.86
C LEU A 75 -8.34 5.31 -15.52
N ASP A 76 -9.16 5.24 -16.56
CA ASP A 76 -10.58 5.01 -16.44
C ASP A 76 -10.88 3.53 -16.18
N ALA A 77 -12.16 3.19 -15.94
CA ALA A 77 -12.57 1.82 -15.68
C ALA A 77 -12.13 0.84 -16.80
N ARG A 78 -12.20 1.26 -18.07
CA ARG A 78 -11.75 0.44 -19.20
C ARG A 78 -10.24 0.24 -19.19
N GLY A 79 -9.48 1.30 -18.93
CA GLY A 79 -8.02 1.25 -18.80
C GLY A 79 -7.55 0.40 -17.61
N LEU A 80 -8.22 0.50 -16.46
CA LEU A 80 -7.96 -0.37 -15.31
C LEU A 80 -8.21 -1.83 -15.67
N HIS A 81 -9.38 -2.13 -16.25
CA HIS A 81 -9.69 -3.50 -16.66
C HIS A 81 -8.68 -4.06 -17.66
N ALA A 82 -8.39 -3.32 -18.74
CA ALA A 82 -7.41 -3.74 -19.75
C ALA A 82 -6.02 -3.98 -19.15
N LYS A 83 -5.57 -3.10 -18.25
CA LYS A 83 -4.27 -3.21 -17.61
C LYS A 83 -4.17 -4.45 -16.73
N PHE A 84 -5.14 -4.69 -15.85
CA PHE A 84 -5.06 -5.81 -14.89
C PHE A 84 -5.50 -7.15 -15.48
N ALA A 85 -6.37 -7.16 -16.49
CA ALA A 85 -6.74 -8.39 -17.18
C ALA A 85 -5.54 -9.03 -17.90
N ALA A 86 -4.62 -8.21 -18.41
CA ALA A 86 -3.43 -8.65 -19.14
C ALA A 86 -2.30 -9.18 -18.24
N LEU A 87 -2.30 -8.87 -16.94
CA LEU A 87 -1.23 -9.27 -16.03
C LEU A 87 -1.42 -10.69 -15.50
N THR A 88 -0.31 -11.37 -15.24
CA THR A 88 -0.28 -12.59 -14.42
C THR A 88 -0.48 -12.26 -12.95
N ASP A 89 -0.78 -13.29 -12.13
CA ASP A 89 -0.93 -13.10 -10.68
C ASP A 89 0.40 -12.68 -10.03
N GLU A 90 1.53 -13.17 -10.56
CA GLU A 90 2.86 -12.78 -10.09
C GLU A 90 3.17 -11.32 -10.40
N GLU A 91 2.94 -10.88 -11.64
CA GLU A 91 3.14 -9.47 -12.02
C GLU A 91 2.22 -8.54 -11.22
N THR A 92 0.97 -8.96 -10.98
CA THR A 92 0.02 -8.23 -10.14
C THR A 92 0.53 -8.13 -8.70
N ARG A 93 1.10 -9.20 -8.15
CA ARG A 93 1.71 -9.22 -6.81
C ARG A 93 2.91 -8.30 -6.71
N MET A 94 3.81 -8.35 -7.69
CA MET A 94 4.99 -7.47 -7.75
C MET A 94 4.59 -5.99 -7.86
N LEU A 95 3.61 -5.68 -8.71
CA LEU A 95 3.11 -4.32 -8.90
C LEU A 95 2.45 -3.77 -7.64
N ARG A 96 1.67 -4.60 -6.93
CA ARG A 96 1.07 -4.27 -5.64
C ARG A 96 2.13 -3.98 -4.58
N ALA A 97 3.12 -4.86 -4.44
CA ALA A 97 4.24 -4.66 -3.50
C ALA A 97 5.00 -3.35 -3.79
N ARG A 98 5.08 -2.95 -5.06
CA ARG A 98 5.64 -1.66 -5.45
C ARG A 98 4.75 -0.48 -5.06
N TRP A 99 3.46 -0.49 -5.41
CA TRP A 99 2.56 0.61 -5.05
C TRP A 99 2.37 0.79 -3.55
N LEU A 100 2.33 -0.30 -2.79
CA LEU A 100 2.28 -0.25 -1.34
C LEU A 100 3.55 0.37 -0.76
N ARG A 101 4.73 0.01 -1.28
CA ARG A 101 6.01 0.64 -0.91
C ARG A 101 5.99 2.13 -1.22
N ASP A 102 5.55 2.52 -2.42
CA ASP A 102 5.46 3.92 -2.83
C ASP A 102 4.53 4.68 -1.88
N PHE A 103 3.38 4.10 -1.52
CA PHE A 103 2.46 4.72 -0.57
C PHE A 103 3.08 4.87 0.82
N ILE A 104 3.65 3.81 1.41
CA ILE A 104 4.29 3.83 2.74
C ILE A 104 5.46 4.81 2.80
N THR A 105 6.23 4.93 1.72
CA THR A 105 7.36 5.87 1.62
C THR A 105 6.94 7.27 1.21
N ASN A 106 5.64 7.56 1.18
CA ASN A 106 5.06 8.83 0.77
C ASN A 106 5.55 9.31 -0.61
N PHE A 107 5.62 8.37 -1.56
CA PHE A 107 6.03 8.57 -2.95
C PHE A 107 7.39 9.27 -3.10
N ARG A 108 8.37 8.86 -2.28
CA ARG A 108 9.74 9.40 -2.36
C ARG A 108 10.38 9.16 -3.73
N ASP A 109 10.25 7.95 -4.25
CA ASP A 109 10.82 7.52 -5.53
C ASP A 109 9.74 6.75 -6.33
N PRO A 110 8.67 7.44 -6.77
CA PRO A 110 7.48 6.78 -7.31
C PRO A 110 7.77 6.15 -8.67
N ALA A 111 7.37 4.91 -8.86
CA ALA A 111 7.64 4.16 -10.09
C ALA A 111 6.37 3.54 -10.67
N GLY A 112 5.69 4.31 -11.54
CA GLY A 112 4.52 3.83 -12.27
C GLY A 112 3.22 3.92 -11.47
N THR A 113 3.02 5.02 -10.75
CA THR A 113 1.80 5.33 -10.02
C THR A 113 0.60 5.42 -10.98
N VAL A 114 -0.54 4.87 -10.55
CA VAL A 114 -1.80 4.88 -11.29
C VAL A 114 -2.85 5.61 -10.47
N PHE A 115 -3.50 6.58 -11.09
CA PHE A 115 -4.66 7.25 -10.55
C PHE A 115 -5.93 6.71 -11.20
N VAL A 116 -7.04 6.75 -10.46
CA VAL A 116 -8.36 6.38 -10.96
C VAL A 116 -9.09 7.62 -11.49
N ASP A 117 -9.78 7.50 -12.61
CA ASP A 117 -10.66 8.54 -13.13
C ASP A 117 -12.01 7.94 -13.51
N GLY A 118 -13.10 8.62 -13.19
CA GLY A 118 -14.44 8.25 -13.67
C GLY A 118 -15.54 8.21 -12.60
N GLU A 119 -16.67 7.64 -13.02
CA GLU A 119 -17.89 7.54 -12.24
C GLU A 119 -18.03 6.14 -11.60
N PHE A 120 -18.41 6.12 -10.33
CA PHE A 120 -18.62 4.90 -9.55
C PHE A 120 -19.97 4.97 -8.83
N ALA A 121 -20.70 3.87 -8.82
CA ALA A 121 -21.91 3.71 -8.01
C ALA A 121 -21.53 3.07 -6.67
N ILE A 122 -21.88 3.72 -5.55
CA ILE A 122 -21.60 3.21 -4.21
C ILE A 122 -22.50 2.01 -3.93
N GLU A 123 -21.89 0.89 -3.58
CA GLU A 123 -22.60 -0.35 -3.22
C GLU A 123 -22.61 -0.60 -1.72
N ARG A 124 -21.56 -0.16 -1.01
CA ARG A 124 -21.46 -0.29 0.44
C ARG A 124 -20.65 0.84 1.05
N VAL A 125 -21.04 1.26 2.25
CA VAL A 125 -20.28 2.18 3.08
C VAL A 125 -20.20 1.58 4.47
N ARG A 126 -18.99 1.43 5.01
CA ARG A 126 -18.79 0.95 6.38
C ARG A 126 -17.67 1.71 7.08
N PRO A 127 -17.72 1.86 8.41
CA PRO A 127 -16.57 2.35 9.15
C PRO A 127 -15.37 1.40 8.99
N LEU A 128 -14.17 1.98 8.99
CA LEU A 128 -12.92 1.24 9.12
C LEU A 128 -12.77 0.76 10.56
N THR A 129 -12.18 -0.42 10.70
CA THR A 129 -11.98 -1.13 11.96
C THR A 129 -10.50 -1.42 12.16
N GLY A 130 -10.16 -1.96 13.33
CA GLY A 130 -8.79 -2.44 13.57
C GLY A 130 -8.35 -3.49 12.56
N ASP A 131 -9.26 -4.25 11.95
CA ASP A 131 -8.88 -5.35 11.05
C ASP A 131 -8.63 -4.90 9.60
N ASP A 132 -8.72 -3.59 9.33
CA ASP A 132 -8.50 -2.99 8.02
C ASP A 132 -7.06 -2.47 7.84
N PHE A 133 -6.65 -2.30 6.57
CA PHE A 133 -5.36 -1.68 6.20
C PHE A 133 -5.13 -0.32 6.88
N ILE A 134 -6.20 0.47 7.01
CA ILE A 134 -6.23 1.72 7.77
C ILE A 134 -7.21 1.55 8.92
N SER A 135 -6.76 1.84 10.14
CA SER A 135 -7.49 1.53 11.38
C SER A 135 -8.67 2.45 11.72
N SER A 136 -8.79 3.59 11.05
CA SER A 136 -9.85 4.59 11.33
C SER A 136 -10.26 5.36 10.08
N GLY A 137 -11.56 5.68 10.00
CA GLY A 137 -12.17 6.35 8.85
C GLY A 137 -13.30 5.51 8.25
N ILE A 138 -13.44 5.54 6.92
CA ILE A 138 -14.53 4.90 6.18
C ILE A 138 -14.00 4.14 4.98
N LEU A 139 -14.56 2.96 4.76
CA LEU A 139 -14.38 2.20 3.53
C LEU A 139 -15.63 2.33 2.66
N ILE A 140 -15.44 2.78 1.43
CA ILE A 140 -16.49 2.82 0.42
C ILE A 140 -16.20 1.71 -0.59
N GLY A 141 -17.11 0.75 -0.71
CA GLY A 141 -17.15 -0.20 -1.81
C GLY A 141 -18.04 0.36 -2.92
N ALA A 142 -17.50 0.49 -4.12
CA ALA A 142 -18.22 1.05 -5.26
C ALA A 142 -17.89 0.28 -6.54
N ARG A 143 -18.80 0.30 -7.51
CA ARG A 143 -18.62 -0.33 -8.82
C ARG A 143 -18.53 0.72 -9.91
N ALA A 144 -17.59 0.53 -10.84
CA ALA A 144 -17.39 1.46 -11.93
C ALA A 144 -18.62 1.53 -12.84
N MET A 145 -18.95 2.74 -13.28
CA MET A 145 -20.06 3.02 -14.18
C MET A 145 -19.50 3.61 -15.47
N VAL A 146 -19.75 2.96 -16.59
CA VAL A 146 -19.22 3.38 -17.90
C VAL A 146 -20.38 3.66 -18.84
N LYS A 147 -20.34 4.82 -19.51
CA LYS A 147 -21.28 5.13 -20.59
C LYS A 147 -20.81 4.46 -21.88
N PRO A 148 -21.63 3.61 -22.51
CA PRO A 148 -21.29 3.04 -23.82
C PRO A 148 -21.18 4.12 -24.90
N ASP A 149 -22.07 5.11 -24.84
CA ASP A 149 -22.19 6.24 -25.76
C ASP A 149 -22.84 7.44 -25.03
N GLU A 150 -22.76 8.64 -25.60
CA GLU A 150 -23.27 9.89 -25.00
C GLU A 150 -24.78 9.86 -24.73
N PHE A 151 -25.52 9.06 -25.50
CA PHE A 151 -26.98 8.95 -25.41
C PHE A 151 -27.46 7.80 -24.51
N THR A 152 -26.55 6.99 -23.99
CA THR A 152 -26.89 5.80 -23.20
C THR A 152 -26.59 6.03 -21.72
N SER A 153 -27.49 5.56 -20.86
CA SER A 153 -27.26 5.62 -19.41
C SER A 153 -26.02 4.81 -19.02
N ALA A 154 -25.30 5.29 -18.00
CA ALA A 154 -24.11 4.60 -17.52
C ALA A 154 -24.48 3.18 -17.04
N ALA A 155 -23.73 2.19 -17.51
CA ALA A 155 -23.92 0.79 -17.14
C ALA A 155 -22.80 0.32 -16.20
N PRO A 156 -23.09 -0.62 -15.28
CA PRO A 156 -22.06 -1.23 -14.45
C PRO A 156 -20.97 -1.90 -15.30
N TYR A 157 -19.72 -1.70 -14.91
CA TYR A 157 -18.54 -2.27 -15.56
C TYR A 157 -17.83 -3.22 -14.58
N PRO A 158 -17.14 -4.29 -15.03
CA PRO A 158 -16.52 -5.30 -14.15
C PRO A 158 -15.23 -4.80 -13.45
N VAL A 159 -15.31 -3.62 -12.86
CA VAL A 159 -14.28 -3.01 -12.01
C VAL A 159 -14.94 -2.59 -10.70
N GLU A 160 -14.50 -3.21 -9.61
CA GLU A 160 -14.92 -2.90 -8.25
C GLU A 160 -13.81 -2.16 -7.54
N MET A 161 -14.18 -1.18 -6.73
CA MET A 161 -13.27 -0.29 -6.03
C MET A 161 -13.55 -0.30 -4.53
N GLU A 162 -12.48 -0.39 -3.76
CA GLU A 162 -12.44 -0.13 -2.33
C GLU A 162 -11.70 1.18 -2.09
N LEU A 163 -12.43 2.24 -1.78
CA LEU A 163 -11.86 3.55 -1.47
C LEU A 163 -11.73 3.70 0.05
N PHE A 164 -10.49 3.81 0.52
CA PHE A 164 -10.19 4.10 1.91
C PHE A 164 -10.16 5.61 2.15
N LEU A 165 -11.02 6.07 3.05
CA LEU A 165 -11.12 7.46 3.47
C LEU A 165 -10.64 7.58 4.92
N PRO A 166 -9.35 7.86 5.16
CA PRO A 166 -8.83 8.01 6.51
C PRO A 166 -9.39 9.29 7.13
N ALA A 167 -10.08 9.15 8.26
CA ALA A 167 -10.71 10.28 8.93
C ALA A 167 -10.87 10.05 10.42
N GLU A 168 -10.64 11.11 11.18
CA GLU A 168 -10.88 11.14 12.60
C GLU A 168 -12.34 11.58 12.85
N GLY A 169 -13.23 10.60 13.05
CA GLY A 169 -14.63 10.82 13.46
C GLY A 169 -15.70 10.42 12.43
N SER A 170 -16.94 10.23 12.90
CA SER A 170 -18.02 9.59 12.12
C SER A 170 -18.80 10.51 11.17
N ARG A 171 -18.45 11.79 11.03
CA ARG A 171 -19.26 12.75 10.22
C ARG A 171 -19.23 12.48 8.72
N ILE A 172 -18.28 11.68 8.26
CA ILE A 172 -18.13 11.37 6.84
C ILE A 172 -19.13 10.31 6.39
N SER A 173 -19.61 9.45 7.29
CA SER A 173 -20.50 8.34 6.92
C SER A 173 -21.88 8.83 6.50
N SER A 174 -22.30 10.00 6.99
CA SER A 174 -23.55 10.63 6.56
C SER A 174 -23.49 11.29 5.18
N LEU A 175 -22.30 11.39 4.57
CA LEU A 175 -22.13 12.01 3.24
C LEU A 175 -22.24 11.02 2.09
N PHE A 176 -22.23 9.73 2.40
CA PHE A 176 -22.22 8.66 1.43
C PHE A 176 -23.23 7.60 1.84
N ALA A 177 -24.19 7.34 0.97
CA ALA A 177 -25.13 6.24 1.09
C ALA A 177 -24.95 5.24 -0.06
N SER A 178 -25.39 4.01 0.16
CA SER A 178 -25.51 3.03 -0.92
C SER A 178 -26.46 3.55 -1.99
N GLY A 179 -26.09 3.43 -3.26
CA GLY A 179 -26.81 3.98 -4.40
C GLY A 179 -26.35 5.37 -4.84
N ASP A 180 -25.52 6.04 -4.05
CA ASP A 180 -24.95 7.34 -4.44
C ASP A 180 -23.94 7.20 -5.57
N LYS A 181 -23.75 8.31 -6.29
CA LYS A 181 -22.72 8.43 -7.32
C LYS A 181 -21.49 9.10 -6.74
N LEU A 182 -20.34 8.48 -7.00
CA LEU A 182 -19.02 8.97 -6.64
C LEU A 182 -18.26 9.27 -7.92
N VAL A 183 -17.78 10.52 -8.05
CA VAL A 183 -16.92 10.93 -9.16
C VAL A 183 -15.53 11.15 -8.61
N LEU A 184 -14.56 10.46 -9.19
CA LEU A 184 -13.16 10.53 -8.79
C LEU A 184 -12.34 11.07 -9.96
N ALA A 185 -11.49 12.05 -9.69
CA ALA A 185 -10.59 12.61 -10.69
C ALA A 185 -9.19 12.85 -10.14
N LYS A 186 -8.17 12.59 -10.98
CA LYS A 186 -6.78 12.92 -10.65
C LYS A 186 -6.61 14.41 -10.31
N GLY A 187 -7.34 15.31 -10.97
CA GLY A 187 -7.22 16.75 -10.76
C GLY A 187 -7.72 17.27 -9.40
N HIS A 188 -8.46 16.46 -8.63
CA HIS A 188 -9.11 16.91 -7.40
C HIS A 188 -8.80 16.02 -6.21
N GLU A 189 -9.26 14.77 -6.23
CA GLU A 189 -9.16 13.85 -5.09
C GLU A 189 -7.80 13.10 -5.07
N LEU A 190 -7.08 13.10 -6.20
CA LEU A 190 -5.86 12.31 -6.40
C LEU A 190 -6.03 10.83 -5.95
N PRO A 191 -7.03 10.11 -6.48
CA PRO A 191 -7.35 8.74 -6.10
C PRO A 191 -6.28 7.77 -6.62
N VAL A 192 -5.29 7.44 -5.79
CA VAL A 192 -4.19 6.56 -6.18
C VAL A 192 -4.52 5.11 -5.92
N VAL A 193 -4.18 4.23 -6.85
CA VAL A 193 -4.28 2.77 -6.66
C VAL A 193 -3.12 2.30 -5.81
N ILE A 194 -3.41 1.68 -4.67
CA ILE A 194 -2.42 1.07 -3.77
C ILE A 194 -2.43 -0.46 -3.85
N GLY A 195 -3.47 -1.05 -4.42
CA GLY A 195 -3.58 -2.50 -4.61
C GLY A 195 -4.60 -2.86 -5.68
N ALA A 196 -4.39 -4.02 -6.31
CA ALA A 196 -5.33 -4.58 -7.24
C ALA A 196 -5.21 -6.10 -7.32
N TRP A 197 -6.30 -6.77 -7.66
CA TRP A 197 -6.34 -8.20 -7.95
C TRP A 197 -7.53 -8.54 -8.85
N ARG A 198 -7.47 -9.74 -9.43
CA ARG A 198 -8.57 -10.30 -10.22
C ARG A 198 -9.42 -11.16 -9.31
N ARG A 199 -10.75 -11.01 -9.39
CA ARG A 199 -11.70 -11.94 -8.80
C ARG A 199 -12.39 -12.67 -9.93
N LYS A 200 -12.40 -14.00 -9.86
CA LYS A 200 -13.18 -14.84 -10.78
C LYS A 200 -14.41 -15.29 -10.03
N GLU A 201 -15.58 -14.84 -10.47
CA GLU A 201 -16.86 -15.22 -9.89
C GLU A 201 -17.78 -15.70 -11.01
N GLN A 202 -18.31 -16.93 -10.87
CA GLN A 202 -19.28 -17.52 -11.80
C GLN A 202 -18.89 -17.42 -13.30
N GLY A 203 -17.60 -17.53 -13.62
CA GLY A 203 -17.08 -17.45 -14.98
C GLY A 203 -16.81 -16.02 -15.50
N ALA A 204 -17.22 -14.98 -14.77
CA ALA A 204 -16.85 -13.61 -15.03
C ALA A 204 -15.57 -13.23 -14.28
N THR A 205 -14.67 -12.50 -14.93
CA THR A 205 -13.49 -11.91 -14.28
C THR A 205 -13.80 -10.45 -13.99
N SER A 206 -13.81 -10.07 -12.71
CA SER A 206 -13.86 -8.68 -12.27
C SER A 206 -12.50 -8.25 -11.74
N ILE A 207 -12.19 -6.97 -11.91
CA ILE A 207 -10.99 -6.37 -11.34
C ILE A 207 -11.37 -5.64 -10.06
N HIS A 208 -10.68 -5.95 -8.98
CA HIS A 208 -10.79 -5.19 -7.74
C HIS A 208 -9.59 -4.27 -7.60
N VAL A 209 -9.85 -3.01 -7.28
CA VAL A 209 -8.82 -2.00 -7.01
C VAL A 209 -9.03 -1.38 -5.64
N GLN A 210 -7.93 -1.09 -4.97
CA GLN A 210 -7.89 -0.43 -3.68
C GLN A 210 -7.26 0.94 -3.85
N VAL A 211 -7.95 1.95 -3.33
CA VAL A 211 -7.69 3.34 -3.67
C VAL A 211 -7.63 4.18 -2.41
N VAL A 212 -6.71 5.15 -2.40
CA VAL A 212 -6.59 6.17 -1.34
C VAL A 212 -6.56 7.56 -1.99
N PRO A 213 -7.30 8.56 -1.50
CA PRO A 213 -7.19 9.92 -2.01
C PRO A 213 -5.97 10.63 -1.41
N LEU A 214 -4.95 10.92 -2.23
CA LEU A 214 -3.74 11.61 -1.76
C LEU A 214 -3.96 13.08 -1.43
N ALA A 215 -5.01 13.68 -2.01
CA ALA A 215 -5.42 15.02 -1.68
C ALA A 215 -6.05 15.10 -0.29
N TYR A 216 -6.32 13.97 0.38
CA TYR A 216 -7.06 13.88 1.64
C TYR A 216 -8.27 14.82 1.67
N ALA A 217 -9.01 14.78 0.57
CA ALA A 217 -10.23 15.53 0.37
C ALA A 217 -11.13 14.70 -0.53
N ILE A 218 -12.42 14.63 -0.18
CA ILE A 218 -13.41 13.89 -0.94
C ILE A 218 -14.67 14.72 -1.06
N ARG A 219 -15.32 14.67 -2.23
CA ARG A 219 -16.62 15.31 -2.44
C ARG A 219 -17.72 14.26 -2.33
N GLY A 220 -18.69 14.54 -1.46
CA GLY A 220 -19.92 13.75 -1.36
C GLY A 220 -20.93 14.08 -2.47
N GLN A 221 -22.09 13.43 -2.40
CA GLN A 221 -23.19 13.69 -3.30
C GLN A 221 -23.62 15.17 -3.21
N GLY A 222 -23.76 15.84 -4.36
CA GLY A 222 -24.13 17.26 -4.44
C GLY A 222 -22.95 18.24 -4.61
N GLY A 223 -21.70 17.79 -4.53
CA GLY A 223 -20.51 18.47 -5.08
C GLY A 223 -20.15 19.85 -4.52
N ARG A 224 -20.88 20.39 -3.55
CA ARG A 224 -20.73 21.78 -3.10
C ARG A 224 -19.54 22.04 -2.19
N GLU A 225 -19.09 21.05 -1.41
CA GLU A 225 -17.93 21.21 -0.53
C GLU A 225 -17.13 19.91 -0.37
N ALA A 226 -15.81 20.01 -0.47
CA ALA A 226 -14.92 18.87 -0.27
C ALA A 226 -14.65 18.71 1.23
N VAL A 227 -14.89 17.50 1.75
CA VAL A 227 -14.62 17.18 3.14
C VAL A 227 -13.15 16.84 3.30
N ARG A 228 -12.50 17.54 4.23
CA ARG A 228 -11.09 17.32 4.55
C ARG A 228 -10.93 16.04 5.36
N LEU A 229 -9.95 15.26 4.95
CA LEU A 229 -9.50 14.02 5.56
C LEU A 229 -8.14 14.26 6.22
N SER A 230 -7.72 13.34 7.07
CA SER A 230 -6.39 13.34 7.67
C SER A 230 -5.58 12.18 7.10
N PRO A 231 -4.28 12.35 6.84
CA PRO A 231 -3.41 11.22 6.53
C PRO A 231 -3.48 10.16 7.63
N PRO A 232 -3.45 8.86 7.29
CA PRO A 232 -3.54 7.81 8.29
C PRO A 232 -2.25 7.74 9.12
N GLY A 233 -2.38 7.58 10.44
CA GLY A 233 -1.22 7.50 11.34
C GLY A 233 -0.48 6.17 11.28
N ALA A 234 -1.20 5.05 11.34
CA ALA A 234 -0.62 3.70 11.29
C ALA A 234 -1.33 2.86 10.23
N LEU A 235 -0.52 2.13 9.45
CA LEU A 235 -0.97 1.21 8.41
C LEU A 235 -0.78 -0.25 8.87
N ARG A 236 -1.49 -1.16 8.22
CA ARG A 236 -1.40 -2.62 8.42
C ARG A 236 -1.20 -3.32 7.07
N PRO A 237 0.02 -3.35 6.52
CA PRO A 237 0.31 -3.92 5.20
C PRO A 237 -0.28 -5.31 4.95
N GLU A 238 -0.32 -6.16 5.98
CA GLU A 238 -0.88 -7.51 5.96
C GLU A 238 -2.39 -7.55 5.69
N LYS A 239 -3.12 -6.48 6.02
CA LYS A 239 -4.57 -6.36 5.85
C LYS A 239 -4.99 -5.70 4.53
N LEU A 240 -4.04 -5.43 3.64
CA LEU A 240 -4.36 -4.87 2.33
C LEU A 240 -5.07 -5.88 1.43
N LEU A 241 -4.87 -7.19 1.59
CA LEU A 241 -5.59 -8.20 0.82
C LEU A 241 -6.78 -8.76 1.60
N PRO A 242 -7.87 -9.18 0.91
CA PRO A 242 -8.81 -10.09 1.53
C PRO A 242 -8.10 -11.42 1.86
N ASP A 243 -8.37 -11.97 3.05
CA ASP A 243 -7.81 -13.25 3.52
C ASP A 243 -8.11 -14.41 2.54
N THR A 244 -9.09 -14.25 1.64
CA THR A 244 -9.53 -15.26 0.65
C THR A 244 -8.64 -15.37 -0.59
N CYS A 245 -7.53 -14.63 -0.68
CA CYS A 245 -6.63 -14.66 -1.84
C CYS A 245 -5.37 -15.53 -1.64
N GLY A 246 -5.36 -16.37 -0.59
CA GLY A 246 -4.30 -17.35 -0.31
C GLY A 246 -4.83 -18.77 -0.38
N ASP A 247 -4.63 -19.42 -1.53
CA ASP A 247 -3.91 -20.69 -1.72
C ASP A 247 -4.06 -21.16 -3.18
#